data_AF-F6ZE72-F1
#
_entry.id   AF-F6ZE72-F1
#
_cell.length_a   1.000
_cell.length_b   1.000
_cell.length_c   1.000
_cell.angle_alpha   90.00
_cell.angle_beta   90.00
_cell.angle_gamma   90.00
#
_symmetry.space_group_name_H-M   'P 1'
#
loop_
_entity.id
_entity.type
_entity.pdbx_description
1 polymer ?
#
loop_
_entity_poly.entity_id
_entity_poly.type
_entity_poly.pdbx_seq_one_letter_code
_entity_poly.pdbx_strand_id
1 'polypeptide(L)'
;MEYLVPVDANNDTPLSDVDENDRLVGNNRKATYKVASAQAGFGRWHYLLLLQCGWANASDAIEIMCISFTISSVHASLKLSNSSLTWLTIVLFLGMMIGGYLWGTLADYWGRRRVVIFSLALNGIFGTFSAIAPNYGVLLTLRFISGIGAGGSLPVCFSYFSEFQPRDKRGMMISALATSWMVGNVIAAGLAWGLLPYSASISAYSPNGDQWRLFIIICAIPSLTSS
;
A
#
# COMPACT_ATOMS: atom_id res chain seq x y z
N MET A 1 -25.35 59.16 22.11
CA MET A 1 -24.61 58.20 22.94
C MET A 1 -23.51 57.63 22.05
N GLU A 2 -22.33 58.21 22.17
CA GLU A 2 -21.15 57.94 21.36
C GLU A 2 -20.40 56.79 22.04
N TYR A 3 -20.21 55.68 21.33
CA TYR A 3 -19.61 54.46 21.88
C TYR A 3 -18.09 54.62 21.80
N LEU A 4 -17.45 54.83 22.95
CA LEU A 4 -16.00 54.97 23.05
C LEU A 4 -15.34 53.61 22.77
N VAL A 5 -14.60 53.52 21.66
CA VAL A 5 -13.73 52.39 21.34
C VAL A 5 -12.49 52.46 22.25
N PRO A 6 -12.11 51.37 22.95
CA PRO A 6 -10.92 51.38 23.80
C PRO A 6 -9.66 51.51 22.92
N VAL A 7 -8.82 52.50 23.24
CA VAL A 7 -7.50 52.72 22.63
C VAL A 7 -6.49 51.94 23.46
N ASP A 8 -5.65 51.15 22.80
CA ASP A 8 -4.56 50.43 23.45
C ASP A 8 -3.50 51.44 23.91
N ALA A 9 -3.20 51.49 25.21
CA ALA A 9 -2.54 52.64 25.86
C ALA A 9 -1.04 52.82 25.52
N ASN A 10 -0.53 52.14 24.50
CA ASN A 10 0.87 52.21 24.04
C ASN A 10 1.03 52.30 22.52
N ASN A 11 -0.07 52.41 21.75
CA ASN A 11 0.01 52.59 20.31
C ASN A 11 -1.29 53.26 19.82
N ASP A 12 -1.20 54.44 19.21
CA ASP A 12 -2.34 55.26 18.76
C ASP A 12 -3.16 54.64 17.60
N THR A 13 -3.00 53.35 17.33
CA THR A 13 -3.74 52.62 16.29
C THR A 13 -5.11 52.17 16.81
N PRO A 14 -6.22 52.56 16.16
CA PRO A 14 -7.55 52.08 16.52
C PRO A 14 -7.65 50.55 16.45
N LEU A 15 -8.27 49.90 17.44
CA LEU A 15 -8.43 48.43 17.49
C LEU A 15 -9.17 47.85 16.26
N SER A 16 -10.05 48.64 15.62
CA SER A 16 -10.70 48.29 14.35
C SER A 16 -9.69 48.05 13.23
N ASP A 17 -8.62 48.84 13.21
CA ASP A 17 -7.65 48.87 12.13
C ASP A 17 -6.60 47.75 12.31
N VAL A 18 -6.39 47.30 13.56
CA VAL A 18 -5.58 46.12 13.87
C VAL A 18 -6.28 44.84 13.38
N ASP A 19 -7.58 44.71 13.65
CA ASP A 19 -8.37 43.54 13.27
C ASP A 19 -8.58 43.47 11.74
N GLU A 20 -8.70 44.63 11.08
CA GLU A 20 -8.74 44.73 9.62
C GLU A 20 -7.37 44.42 8.98
N ASN A 21 -6.28 44.94 9.52
CA ASN A 21 -4.93 44.61 9.05
C ASN A 21 -4.60 43.12 9.21
N ASP A 22 -4.94 42.50 10.35
CA ASP A 22 -4.72 41.07 10.56
C ASP A 22 -5.55 40.20 9.62
N ARG A 23 -6.77 40.61 9.31
CA ARG A 23 -7.61 39.96 8.29
C ARG A 23 -7.00 40.11 6.90
N LEU A 24 -6.53 41.29 6.52
CA LEU A 24 -5.90 41.55 5.22
C LEU A 24 -4.58 40.79 5.06
N VAL A 25 -3.73 40.76 6.10
CA VAL A 25 -2.48 40.00 6.13
C VAL A 25 -2.74 38.49 6.08
N GLY A 26 -3.74 38.00 6.83
CA GLY A 26 -4.18 36.61 6.80
C GLY A 26 -4.72 36.21 5.42
N ASN A 27 -5.49 37.07 4.77
CA ASN A 27 -6.04 36.83 3.44
C ASN A 27 -4.95 36.87 2.36
N ASN A 28 -4.00 37.81 2.45
CA ASN A 28 -2.83 37.89 1.58
C ASN A 28 -1.89 36.67 1.74
N ARG A 29 -1.68 36.18 2.96
CA ARG A 29 -0.92 34.93 3.19
C ARG A 29 -1.63 33.72 2.57
N LYS A 30 -2.96 33.60 2.74
CA LYS A 30 -3.74 32.52 2.12
C LYS A 30 -3.75 32.61 0.59
N ALA A 31 -3.85 33.81 0.02
CA ALA A 31 -3.76 34.05 -1.41
C ALA A 31 -2.37 33.71 -1.94
N THR A 32 -1.30 34.19 -1.28
CA THR A 32 0.10 33.91 -1.63
C THR A 32 0.43 32.42 -1.53
N TYR A 33 -0.06 31.72 -0.50
CA TYR A 33 0.11 30.27 -0.38
C TYR A 33 -0.58 29.50 -1.50
N LYS A 34 -1.82 29.89 -1.86
CA LYS A 34 -2.53 29.28 -2.99
C LYS A 34 -1.78 29.50 -4.30
N VAL A 35 -1.29 30.72 -4.53
CA VAL A 35 -0.50 31.08 -5.71
C VAL A 35 0.82 30.32 -5.74
N ALA A 36 1.55 30.21 -4.62
CA ALA A 36 2.79 29.42 -4.51
C ALA A 36 2.55 27.91 -4.72
N SER A 37 1.45 27.36 -4.20
CA SER A 37 1.07 25.96 -4.42
C SER A 37 0.64 25.68 -5.86
N ALA A 38 0.06 26.68 -6.55
CA ALA A 38 -0.24 26.62 -7.97
C ALA A 38 1.03 26.78 -8.83
N GLN A 39 2.00 27.58 -8.39
CA GLN A 39 3.29 27.80 -9.07
C GLN A 39 4.24 26.62 -8.94
N ALA A 40 4.13 25.81 -7.88
CA ALA A 40 4.97 24.61 -7.68
C ALA A 40 4.77 23.54 -8.76
N GLY A 41 3.66 23.61 -9.51
CA GLY A 41 3.44 22.87 -10.75
C GLY A 41 3.32 21.36 -10.57
N PHE A 42 2.33 20.76 -11.23
CA PHE A 42 2.25 19.31 -11.36
C PHE A 42 3.38 18.84 -12.30
N GLY A 43 4.54 18.49 -11.72
CA GLY A 43 5.74 18.10 -12.46
C GLY A 43 5.96 16.59 -12.58
N ARG A 44 7.04 16.21 -13.29
CA ARG A 44 7.50 14.82 -13.50
C ARG A 44 7.64 14.02 -12.20
N TRP A 45 7.96 14.68 -11.10
CA TRP A 45 8.11 14.04 -9.80
C TRP A 45 6.83 13.37 -9.27
N HIS A 46 5.65 13.97 -9.51
CA HIS A 46 4.37 13.36 -9.10
C HIS A 46 4.09 12.06 -9.86
N TYR A 47 4.46 12.01 -11.15
CA TYR A 47 4.37 10.78 -11.95
C TYR A 47 5.37 9.73 -11.52
N LEU A 48 6.60 10.12 -11.13
CA LEU A 48 7.57 9.18 -10.57
C LEU A 48 7.11 8.62 -9.23
N LEU A 49 6.52 9.44 -8.37
CA LEU A 49 5.88 8.96 -7.14
C LEU A 49 4.72 8.00 -7.42
N LEU A 50 3.88 8.32 -8.41
CA LEU A 50 2.78 7.44 -8.83
C LEU A 50 3.32 6.11 -9.35
N LEU A 51 4.41 6.12 -10.12
CA LEU A 51 5.03 4.91 -10.63
C LEU A 51 5.56 4.04 -9.47
N GLN A 52 6.28 4.63 -8.52
CA GLN A 52 6.82 3.90 -7.37
C GLN A 52 5.71 3.36 -6.46
N CYS A 53 4.78 4.20 -6.04
CA CYS A 53 3.67 3.79 -5.16
C CYS A 53 2.72 2.83 -5.89
N GLY A 54 2.52 3.05 -7.19
CA GLY A 54 1.74 2.19 -8.07
C GLY A 54 2.35 0.81 -8.22
N TRP A 55 3.67 0.73 -8.36
CA TRP A 55 4.40 -0.54 -8.39
C TRP A 55 4.31 -1.29 -7.06
N ALA A 56 4.51 -0.60 -5.93
CA ALA A 56 4.31 -1.17 -4.60
C ALA A 56 2.87 -1.71 -4.41
N ASN A 57 1.86 -0.94 -4.81
CA ASN A 57 0.46 -1.34 -4.71
C ASN A 57 0.10 -2.49 -5.66
N ALA A 58 0.66 -2.52 -6.88
CA ALA A 58 0.49 -3.64 -7.80
C ALA A 58 1.17 -4.91 -7.29
N SER A 59 2.33 -4.76 -6.67
CA SER A 59 3.09 -5.85 -6.08
C SER A 59 2.33 -6.54 -4.95
N ASP A 60 1.78 -5.75 -4.03
CA ASP A 60 0.99 -6.27 -2.92
C ASP A 60 -0.25 -7.05 -3.43
N ALA A 61 -0.89 -6.52 -4.49
CA ALA A 61 -1.98 -7.20 -5.18
C ALA A 61 -1.56 -8.55 -5.80
N ILE A 62 -0.39 -8.60 -6.45
CA ILE A 62 0.15 -9.84 -7.04
C ILE A 62 0.34 -10.90 -5.95
N GLU A 63 0.94 -10.51 -4.83
CA GLU A 63 1.23 -11.40 -3.72
C GLU A 63 -0.03 -11.92 -3.04
N ILE A 64 -1.02 -11.07 -2.78
CA ILE A 64 -2.28 -11.50 -2.17
C ILE A 64 -3.06 -12.42 -3.13
N MET A 65 -3.09 -12.09 -4.42
CA MET A 65 -3.81 -12.89 -5.41
C MET A 65 -3.10 -14.24 -5.70
N CYS A 66 -1.77 -14.31 -5.57
CA CYS A 66 -1.03 -15.55 -5.86
C CYS A 66 -1.51 -16.72 -4.99
N ILE A 67 -1.90 -16.45 -3.73
CA ILE A 67 -2.37 -17.47 -2.80
C ILE A 67 -3.62 -18.14 -3.35
N SER A 68 -4.60 -17.35 -3.82
CA SER A 68 -5.85 -17.85 -4.39
C SER A 68 -5.63 -18.80 -5.56
N PHE A 69 -4.66 -18.52 -6.44
CA PHE A 69 -4.34 -19.41 -7.55
C PHE A 69 -3.59 -20.68 -7.11
N THR A 70 -2.82 -20.61 -6.03
CA THR A 70 -2.04 -21.76 -5.53
C THR A 70 -2.86 -22.78 -4.75
N ILE A 71 -4.06 -22.43 -4.26
CA ILE A 71 -4.89 -23.28 -3.38
C ILE A 71 -5.05 -24.70 -3.92
N SER A 72 -5.45 -24.86 -5.19
CA SER A 72 -5.69 -26.17 -5.80
C SER A 72 -4.41 -27.01 -5.93
N SER A 73 -3.28 -26.35 -6.19
CA SER A 73 -1.98 -27.03 -6.32
C SER A 73 -1.42 -27.45 -4.96
N VAL A 74 -1.56 -26.59 -3.96
CA VAL A 74 -1.17 -26.86 -2.56
C VAL A 74 -2.00 -28.02 -1.99
N HIS A 75 -3.31 -28.05 -2.29
CA HIS A 75 -4.19 -29.16 -1.92
C HIS A 75 -3.69 -30.51 -2.43
N ALA A 76 -3.32 -30.58 -3.72
CA ALA A 76 -2.82 -31.80 -4.34
C ALA A 76 -1.43 -32.23 -3.80
N SER A 77 -0.52 -31.27 -3.60
CA SER A 77 0.85 -31.53 -3.14
C SER A 77 0.93 -31.97 -1.68
N LEU A 78 0.19 -31.31 -0.78
CA LEU A 78 0.23 -31.59 0.66
C LEU A 78 -0.91 -32.50 1.15
N LYS A 79 -1.78 -32.98 0.24
CA LYS A 79 -2.95 -33.84 0.55
C LYS A 79 -3.80 -33.29 1.70
N LEU A 80 -4.11 -31.99 1.64
CA LEU A 80 -4.80 -31.27 2.71
C LEU A 80 -6.31 -31.45 2.65
N SER A 81 -7.02 -31.19 3.76
CA SER A 81 -8.47 -31.07 3.76
C SER A 81 -8.90 -29.71 3.20
N ASN A 82 -10.11 -29.64 2.62
CA ASN A 82 -10.72 -28.37 2.19
C ASN A 82 -10.76 -27.33 3.31
N SER A 83 -10.97 -27.75 4.56
CA SER A 83 -10.96 -26.84 5.72
C SER A 83 -9.59 -26.18 5.95
N SER A 84 -8.49 -26.88 5.68
CA SER A 84 -7.14 -26.34 5.80
C SER A 84 -6.86 -25.28 4.72
N LEU A 85 -7.38 -25.46 3.51
CA LEU A 85 -7.24 -24.44 2.46
C LEU A 85 -7.94 -23.13 2.85
N THR A 86 -9.12 -23.22 3.46
CA THR A 86 -9.84 -22.04 3.96
C THR A 86 -9.03 -21.31 5.03
N TRP A 87 -8.43 -22.05 5.97
CA TRP A 87 -7.57 -21.47 7.01
C TRP A 87 -6.35 -20.74 6.44
N LEU A 88 -5.78 -21.22 5.34
CA LEU A 88 -4.65 -20.56 4.67
C LEU A 88 -5.02 -19.16 4.15
N THR A 89 -6.26 -18.96 3.70
CA THR A 89 -6.76 -17.64 3.27
C THR A 89 -7.14 -16.78 4.47
N ILE A 90 -7.83 -17.35 5.46
CA ILE A 90 -8.26 -16.62 6.67
C ILE A 90 -7.05 -16.08 7.43
N VAL A 91 -5.99 -16.86 7.59
CA VAL A 91 -4.81 -16.45 8.36
C VAL A 91 -4.13 -15.23 7.72
N LEU A 92 -4.10 -15.14 6.39
CA LEU A 92 -3.53 -14.01 5.68
C LEU A 92 -4.31 -12.73 6.02
N PHE A 93 -5.64 -12.77 5.86
CA PHE A 93 -6.50 -11.62 6.16
C PHE A 93 -6.50 -11.25 7.64
N LEU A 94 -6.41 -12.24 8.53
CA LEU A 94 -6.26 -12.01 9.97
C LEU A 94 -4.92 -11.30 10.26
N GLY A 95 -3.85 -11.72 9.60
CA GLY A 95 -2.55 -11.05 9.63
C GLY A 95 -2.66 -9.60 9.15
N MET A 96 -3.35 -9.37 8.02
CA MET A 96 -3.57 -8.02 7.48
C MET A 96 -4.33 -7.11 8.45
N MET A 97 -5.35 -7.64 9.13
CA MET A 97 -6.11 -6.90 10.14
C MET A 97 -5.19 -6.43 11.28
N ILE A 98 -4.37 -7.33 11.81
CA ILE A 98 -3.43 -7.02 12.89
C ILE A 98 -2.32 -6.06 12.40
N GLY A 99 -1.78 -6.33 11.21
CA GLY A 99 -0.76 -5.50 10.56
C GLY A 99 -1.22 -4.08 10.32
N GLY A 100 -2.45 -3.87 9.86
CA GLY A 100 -2.99 -2.53 9.64
C GLY A 100 -2.99 -1.67 10.91
N TYR A 101 -3.33 -2.24 12.06
CA TYR A 101 -3.27 -1.55 13.34
C TYR A 101 -1.83 -1.26 13.79
N LEU A 102 -0.95 -2.26 13.70
CA LEU A 102 0.46 -2.13 14.11
C LEU A 102 1.22 -1.13 13.24
N TRP A 103 1.13 -1.25 11.92
CA TRP A 103 1.83 -0.36 11.00
C TRP A 103 1.22 1.03 10.95
N GLY A 104 -0.10 1.16 11.13
CA GLY A 104 -0.76 2.46 11.23
C GLY A 104 -0.20 3.29 12.38
N THR A 105 -0.16 2.73 13.59
CA THR A 105 0.44 3.41 14.76
C THR A 105 1.92 3.68 14.54
N LEU A 106 2.68 2.72 13.99
CA LEU A 106 4.11 2.89 13.75
C LEU A 106 4.41 3.95 12.68
N ALA A 107 3.53 4.14 11.69
CA ALA A 107 3.67 5.13 10.63
C ALA A 107 3.62 6.56 11.15
N ASP A 108 2.82 6.78 12.20
CA ASP A 108 2.73 8.07 12.86
C ASP A 108 3.97 8.40 13.70
N TYR A 109 4.65 7.38 14.27
CA TYR A 109 5.86 7.58 15.08
C TYR A 109 7.16 7.62 14.28
N TRP A 110 7.36 6.68 13.33
CA TRP A 110 8.64 6.47 12.64
C TRP A 110 8.69 7.09 11.24
N GLY A 111 7.56 7.63 10.78
CA GLY A 111 7.38 8.22 9.47
C GLY A 111 6.92 7.21 8.42
N ARG A 112 5.95 7.65 7.61
CA ARG A 112 5.21 6.82 6.64
C ARG A 112 6.09 6.12 5.62
N ARG A 113 7.11 6.81 5.07
CA ARG A 113 8.01 6.22 4.05
C ARG A 113 8.74 4.97 4.56
N ARG A 114 9.28 5.03 5.78
CA ARG A 114 10.03 3.90 6.35
C ARG A 114 9.10 2.72 6.62
N VAL A 115 7.91 3.00 7.15
CA VAL A 115 6.93 1.96 7.44
C VAL A 115 6.47 1.24 6.18
N VAL A 116 6.20 1.96 5.08
CA VAL A 116 5.87 1.32 3.79
C VAL A 116 6.99 0.38 3.34
N ILE A 117 8.25 0.84 3.35
CA ILE A 117 9.40 0.02 2.95
C ILE A 117 9.52 -1.24 3.83
N PHE A 118 9.43 -1.09 5.15
CA PHE A 118 9.54 -2.24 6.07
C PHE A 118 8.37 -3.21 5.94
N SER A 119 7.14 -2.72 5.74
CA SER A 119 5.96 -3.57 5.62
C SER A 119 5.96 -4.35 4.31
N LEU A 120 6.38 -3.72 3.19
CA LEU A 120 6.57 -4.42 1.91
C LEU A 120 7.73 -5.42 1.94
N ALA A 121 8.85 -5.06 2.57
CA ALA A 121 9.97 -5.99 2.73
C ALA A 121 9.58 -7.21 3.57
N LEU A 122 8.83 -6.99 4.66
CA LEU A 122 8.31 -8.08 5.49
C LEU A 122 7.35 -8.96 4.67
N ASN A 123 6.42 -8.37 3.92
CA ASN A 123 5.53 -9.14 3.05
C ASN A 123 6.34 -10.00 2.06
N GLY A 124 7.19 -9.38 1.24
CA GLY A 124 7.95 -10.07 0.19
C GLY A 124 8.93 -11.13 0.70
N ILE A 125 9.62 -10.91 1.82
CA ILE A 125 10.56 -11.89 2.39
C ILE A 125 9.81 -13.13 2.89
N PHE A 126 8.79 -12.94 3.72
CA PHE A 126 8.04 -14.06 4.30
C PHE A 126 7.13 -14.73 3.25
N GLY A 127 6.61 -13.97 2.31
CA GLY A 127 5.93 -14.45 1.11
C GLY A 127 6.85 -15.35 0.28
N THR A 128 8.09 -14.95 0.02
CA THR A 128 9.07 -15.80 -0.68
C THR A 128 9.38 -17.06 0.11
N PHE A 129 9.69 -16.94 1.41
CA PHE A 129 10.04 -18.10 2.24
C PHE A 129 8.91 -19.12 2.35
N SER A 130 7.66 -18.67 2.29
CA SER A 130 6.51 -19.57 2.31
C SER A 130 6.47 -20.53 1.12
N ALA A 131 7.13 -20.22 -0.01
CA ALA A 131 7.29 -21.13 -1.13
C ALA A 131 8.17 -22.35 -0.80
N ILE A 132 9.06 -22.24 0.18
CA ILE A 132 10.01 -23.30 0.58
C ILE A 132 9.48 -24.04 1.82
N ALA A 133 8.27 -23.72 2.30
CA ALA A 133 7.70 -24.33 3.49
C ALA A 133 7.62 -25.88 3.36
N PRO A 134 8.18 -26.63 4.32
CA PRO A 134 8.20 -28.09 4.26
C PRO A 134 6.89 -28.74 4.73
N ASN A 135 6.08 -28.02 5.50
CA ASN A 135 4.81 -28.50 6.03
C ASN A 135 3.77 -27.38 6.10
N TYR A 136 2.50 -27.79 6.26
CA TYR A 136 1.36 -26.87 6.30
C TYR A 136 1.43 -25.87 7.47
N GLY A 137 1.92 -26.27 8.64
CA GLY A 137 2.05 -25.39 9.80
C GLY A 137 3.01 -24.22 9.54
N VAL A 138 4.19 -24.51 8.99
CA VAL A 138 5.17 -23.49 8.60
C VAL A 138 4.62 -22.60 7.49
N LEU A 139 3.94 -23.17 6.50
CA LEU A 139 3.26 -22.40 5.45
C LEU A 139 2.26 -21.40 6.05
N LEU A 140 1.43 -21.85 7.00
CA LEU A 140 0.41 -21.05 7.66
C LEU A 140 1.02 -19.90 8.48
N THR A 141 2.08 -20.18 9.25
CA THR A 141 2.79 -19.16 10.02
C THR A 141 3.48 -18.13 9.14
N LEU A 142 4.16 -18.56 8.07
CA LEU A 142 4.82 -17.64 7.14
C LEU A 142 3.81 -16.74 6.42
N ARG A 143 2.64 -17.27 6.07
CA ARG A 143 1.54 -16.49 5.45
C ARG A 143 0.88 -15.54 6.42
N PHE A 144 0.74 -15.91 7.68
CA PHE A 144 0.30 -14.99 8.72
C PHE A 144 1.23 -13.78 8.83
N ILE A 145 2.54 -14.03 8.89
CA ILE A 145 3.56 -12.97 9.00
C ILE A 145 3.58 -12.10 7.74
N SER A 146 3.54 -12.69 6.54
CA SER A 146 3.41 -11.94 5.29
C SER A 146 2.13 -11.08 5.28
N GLY A 147 1.00 -11.62 5.73
CA GLY A 147 -0.25 -10.88 5.92
C GLY A 147 -0.10 -9.66 6.84
N ILE A 148 0.67 -9.77 7.93
CA ILE A 148 0.99 -8.61 8.80
C ILE A 148 1.71 -7.53 8.00
N GLY A 149 2.65 -7.88 7.13
CA GLY A 149 3.33 -6.94 6.23
C GLY A 149 2.37 -6.25 5.24
N ALA A 150 1.56 -7.05 4.55
CA ALA A 150 0.58 -6.57 3.58
C ALA A 150 -0.49 -5.64 4.19
N GLY A 151 -0.88 -5.88 5.45
CA GLY A 151 -1.90 -5.07 6.13
C GLY A 151 -1.54 -3.59 6.30
N GLY A 152 -0.24 -3.29 6.43
CA GLY A 152 0.25 -1.93 6.63
C GLY A 152 0.62 -1.19 5.34
N SER A 153 1.06 -1.93 4.32
CA SER A 153 1.60 -1.35 3.08
C SER A 153 0.55 -0.49 2.38
N LEU A 154 -0.69 -0.98 2.24
CA LEU A 154 -1.78 -0.29 1.54
C LEU A 154 -2.17 1.05 2.19
N PRO A 155 -2.74 1.06 3.42
CA PRO A 155 -3.27 2.30 3.98
C PRO A 155 -2.20 3.37 4.18
N VAL A 156 -0.98 2.96 4.56
CA VAL A 156 0.14 3.89 4.74
C VAL A 156 0.64 4.43 3.40
N CYS A 157 0.71 3.61 2.35
CA CYS A 157 1.09 4.05 0.99
C CYS A 157 0.08 5.05 0.41
N PHE A 158 -1.22 4.78 0.52
CA PHE A 158 -2.26 5.71 0.05
C PHE A 158 -2.22 7.04 0.81
N SER A 159 -2.03 6.98 2.13
CA SER A 159 -1.93 8.17 2.96
C SER A 159 -0.68 8.98 2.61
N TYR A 160 0.48 8.32 2.52
CA TYR A 160 1.75 8.92 2.10
C TYR A 160 1.63 9.57 0.72
N PHE A 161 1.13 8.85 -0.28
CA PHE A 161 0.99 9.37 -1.64
C PHE A 161 0.10 10.61 -1.69
N SER A 162 -1.03 10.59 -0.95
CA SER A 162 -2.01 11.68 -0.95
C SER A 162 -1.49 13.01 -0.38
N GLU A 163 -0.49 12.97 0.51
CA GLU A 163 0.12 14.16 1.10
C GLU A 163 0.96 14.96 0.11
N PHE A 164 1.53 14.29 -0.89
CA PHE A 164 2.36 14.91 -1.91
C PHE A 164 1.58 15.31 -3.16
N GLN A 165 0.26 15.07 -3.22
CA GLN A 165 -0.55 15.43 -4.38
C GLN A 165 -1.20 16.81 -4.23
N PRO A 166 -1.18 17.65 -5.28
CA PRO A 166 -1.88 18.93 -5.27
C PRO A 166 -3.40 18.70 -5.25
N ARG A 167 -4.11 19.57 -4.52
CA ARG A 167 -5.56 19.46 -4.26
C ARG A 167 -6.40 19.23 -5.53
N ASP A 168 -6.04 19.88 -6.63
CA ASP A 168 -6.81 19.86 -7.87
C ASP A 168 -6.72 18.53 -8.64
N LYS A 169 -5.62 17.78 -8.46
CA LYS A 169 -5.37 16.50 -9.16
C LYS A 169 -5.33 15.30 -8.22
N ARG A 170 -5.42 15.52 -6.90
CA ARG A 170 -5.34 14.48 -5.88
C ARG A 170 -6.31 13.33 -6.11
N GLY A 171 -7.57 13.62 -6.45
CA GLY A 171 -8.57 12.59 -6.74
C GLY A 171 -8.16 11.69 -7.90
N MET A 172 -7.81 12.28 -9.05
CA MET A 172 -7.36 11.55 -10.25
C MET A 172 -6.13 10.68 -9.96
N MET A 173 -5.15 11.21 -9.22
CA MET A 173 -3.91 10.50 -8.91
C MET A 173 -4.14 9.35 -7.93
N ILE A 174 -4.99 9.52 -6.92
CA ILE A 174 -5.38 8.44 -6.01
C ILE A 174 -6.16 7.35 -6.76
N SER A 175 -7.04 7.72 -7.69
CA SER A 175 -7.73 6.74 -8.55
C SER A 175 -6.76 5.99 -9.46
N ALA A 176 -5.76 6.67 -10.02
CA ALA A 176 -4.71 6.02 -10.80
C ALA A 176 -3.89 5.04 -9.96
N LEU A 177 -3.55 5.41 -8.72
CA LEU A 177 -2.91 4.52 -7.76
C LEU A 177 -3.80 3.30 -7.45
N ALA A 178 -5.10 3.49 -7.23
CA ALA A 178 -6.03 2.38 -7.01
C ALA A 178 -6.15 1.44 -8.22
N THR A 179 -6.03 1.98 -9.44
CA THR A 179 -6.07 1.17 -10.67
C THR A 179 -4.85 0.27 -10.79
N SER A 180 -3.71 0.65 -10.23
CA SER A 180 -2.51 -0.21 -10.24
C SER A 180 -2.72 -1.55 -9.51
N TRP A 181 -3.62 -1.59 -8.52
CA TRP A 181 -4.04 -2.84 -7.87
C TRP A 181 -4.64 -3.81 -8.90
N MET A 182 -5.53 -3.32 -9.75
CA MET A 182 -6.16 -4.14 -10.79
C MET A 182 -5.13 -4.63 -11.81
N VAL A 183 -4.16 -3.78 -12.17
CA VAL A 183 -3.04 -4.19 -13.02
C VAL A 183 -2.25 -5.33 -12.39
N GLY A 184 -1.96 -5.26 -11.08
CA GLY A 184 -1.31 -6.34 -10.35
C GLY A 184 -2.11 -7.66 -10.39
N ASN A 185 -3.42 -7.61 -10.22
CA ASN A 185 -4.28 -8.80 -10.33
C ASN A 185 -4.24 -9.43 -11.73
N VAL A 186 -4.25 -8.60 -12.79
CA VAL A 186 -4.13 -9.10 -14.17
C VAL A 186 -2.77 -9.76 -14.41
N ILE A 187 -1.69 -9.17 -13.89
CA ILE A 187 -0.35 -9.76 -13.95
C ILE A 187 -0.33 -11.11 -13.21
N ALA A 188 -0.89 -11.18 -12.00
CA ALA A 188 -0.96 -12.42 -11.23
C ALA A 188 -1.75 -13.52 -11.95
N ALA A 189 -2.88 -13.18 -12.58
CA ALA A 189 -3.67 -14.10 -13.38
C ALA A 189 -2.90 -14.58 -14.63
N GLY A 190 -2.18 -13.68 -15.31
CA GLY A 190 -1.32 -14.03 -16.45
C GLY A 190 -0.16 -14.94 -16.06
N LEU A 191 0.49 -14.66 -14.91
CA LEU A 191 1.52 -15.53 -14.34
C LEU A 191 0.94 -16.90 -13.97
N ALA A 192 -0.26 -16.94 -13.38
CA ALA A 192 -0.92 -18.19 -13.00
C ALA A 192 -1.25 -19.01 -14.25
N TRP A 193 -1.75 -18.38 -15.31
CA TRP A 193 -2.00 -19.03 -16.60
C TRP A 193 -0.74 -19.62 -17.24
N GLY A 194 0.38 -18.89 -17.17
CA GLY A 194 1.65 -19.33 -17.77
C GLY A 194 2.40 -20.39 -16.96
N LEU A 195 2.28 -20.37 -15.62
CA LEU A 195 3.11 -21.17 -14.72
C LEU A 195 2.36 -22.33 -14.05
N LEU A 196 1.04 -22.21 -13.83
CA LEU A 196 0.26 -23.30 -13.25
C LEU A 196 -0.23 -24.23 -14.37
N PRO A 197 -0.05 -25.55 -14.23
CA PRO A 197 -0.40 -26.49 -15.28
C PRO A 197 -1.92 -26.70 -15.25
N TYR A 198 -2.65 -25.97 -16.09
CA TYR A 198 -4.11 -26.15 -16.22
C TYR A 198 -4.48 -27.47 -16.95
N SER A 199 -3.52 -28.14 -17.58
CA SER A 199 -3.75 -29.35 -18.40
C SER A 199 -2.76 -30.47 -18.06
N ALA A 200 -3.28 -31.69 -18.06
CA ALA A 200 -2.60 -32.95 -17.76
C ALA A 200 -1.30 -33.23 -18.56
N SER A 201 -1.00 -32.43 -19.59
CA SER A 201 0.17 -32.57 -20.45
C SER A 201 1.48 -32.03 -19.85
N ILE A 202 1.45 -31.15 -18.85
CA ILE A 202 2.65 -30.58 -18.20
C ILE A 202 2.97 -31.28 -16.84
N SER A 203 2.28 -32.39 -16.54
CA SER A 203 2.73 -33.31 -15.47
C SER A 203 4.08 -33.99 -15.80
N ALA A 204 4.58 -33.86 -17.03
CA ALA A 204 5.85 -34.43 -17.47
C ALA A 204 7.10 -33.62 -17.06
N TYR A 205 6.97 -32.33 -16.74
CA TYR A 205 8.15 -31.46 -16.46
C TYR A 205 8.53 -31.40 -14.97
N SER A 206 7.61 -31.74 -14.06
CA SER A 206 7.93 -31.96 -12.64
C SER A 206 6.99 -33.01 -12.05
N PRO A 207 7.46 -34.25 -11.82
CA PRO A 207 6.61 -35.36 -11.34
C PRO A 207 6.08 -35.17 -9.91
N ASN A 208 6.55 -34.16 -9.17
CA ASN A 208 6.22 -33.95 -7.75
C ASN A 208 5.12 -32.90 -7.50
N GLY A 209 4.64 -32.19 -8.53
CA GLY A 209 3.56 -31.21 -8.37
C GLY A 209 3.93 -29.92 -7.62
N ASP A 210 5.22 -29.60 -7.47
CA ASP A 210 5.74 -28.43 -6.72
C ASP A 210 5.74 -27.09 -7.52
N GLN A 211 5.05 -27.02 -8.66
CA GLN A 211 5.06 -25.84 -9.55
C GLN A 211 4.51 -24.58 -8.88
N TRP A 212 3.63 -24.75 -7.89
CA TRP A 212 3.10 -23.67 -7.06
C TRP A 212 4.19 -22.93 -6.28
N ARG A 213 5.31 -23.58 -5.95
CA ARG A 213 6.45 -22.95 -5.25
C ARG A 213 7.15 -21.94 -6.16
N LEU A 214 7.39 -22.31 -7.42
CA LEU A 214 7.98 -21.41 -8.42
C LEU A 214 7.08 -20.20 -8.69
N PHE A 215 5.77 -20.44 -8.77
CA PHE A 215 4.79 -19.36 -8.94
C PHE A 215 4.85 -18.35 -7.80
N ILE A 216 4.90 -18.80 -6.54
CA ILE A 216 5.05 -17.90 -5.38
C ILE A 216 6.37 -17.11 -5.44
N ILE A 217 7.49 -17.77 -5.78
CA ILE A 217 8.80 -17.10 -5.87
C ILE A 217 8.74 -15.99 -6.92
N ILE A 218 8.16 -16.25 -8.09
CA ILE A 218 8.03 -15.26 -9.16
C ILE A 218 7.11 -14.11 -8.76
N CYS A 219 5.99 -14.41 -8.07
CA CYS A 219 5.07 -13.41 -7.54
C CYS A 219 5.68 -12.54 -6.45
N ALA A 220 6.71 -12.99 -5.75
CA ALA A 220 7.35 -12.24 -4.67
C ALA A 220 8.50 -11.32 -5.15
N ILE A 221 9.02 -11.50 -6.37
CA ILE A 221 10.06 -10.63 -6.95
C ILE A 221 9.59 -9.16 -7.00
N PRO A 222 8.37 -8.84 -7.49
CA PRO A 222 7.84 -7.49 -7.42
C PRO A 222 7.92 -6.89 -6.01
N SER A 223 7.59 -7.65 -4.97
CA SER A 223 7.51 -7.13 -3.58
C SER A 223 8.87 -6.72 -3.07
N LEU A 224 9.90 -7.50 -3.39
CA LEU A 224 11.29 -7.19 -3.08
C LEU A 224 11.82 -5.98 -3.87
N THR A 225 11.43 -5.83 -5.14
CA THR A 225 11.87 -4.68 -5.96
C THR A 225 11.18 -3.36 -5.60
N SER A 226 10.02 -3.43 -4.94
CA SER A 226 9.22 -2.26 -4.59
C SER A 226 9.57 -1.64 -3.23
N SER A 227 10.37 -2.34 -2.42
CA SER A 227 10.84 -1.94 -1.08
C SER A 227 12.10 -1.06 -1.12
#